data_AF-A0A7S0AIP2-F1
#
_entry.id   AF-A0A7S0AIP2-F1
#
_cell.length_a   1.000
_cell.length_b   1.000
_cell.length_c   1.000
_cell.angle_alpha   90.00
_cell.angle_beta   90.00
_cell.angle_gamma   90.00
#
_symmetry.space_group_name_H-M   'P 1'
#
loop_
_entity.id
_entity.type
_entity.pdbx_description
1 polymer ?
#
loop_
_entity_poly.entity_id
_entity_poly.type
_entity_poly.pdbx_seq_one_letter_code
_entity_poly.pdbx_strand_id
1 'polypeptide(L)'
;PMHPAKKTWDCAKPPRDDHSAPSWLTASEFQDVPSVAAAKVKILASLLRLSTRTVIYTGAGISAAVVGQAARSGQNTVGWKTNPRAAKPTFTHYALGLLGQEGYLHSWVQQ
;
A
#
# COMPACT_ATOMS: atom_id res chain seq x y z
N PRO A 1 -11.43 -19.44 11.51
CA PRO A 1 -12.33 -18.65 10.63
C PRO A 1 -11.61 -17.40 10.09
N MET A 2 -11.40 -17.33 8.77
CA MET A 2 -10.94 -16.07 8.15
C MET A 2 -12.12 -15.09 8.14
N HIS A 3 -12.13 -14.15 9.09
CA HIS A 3 -13.09 -13.05 9.07
C HIS A 3 -12.83 -12.20 7.82
N PRO A 4 -13.86 -11.88 7.01
CA PRO A 4 -13.69 -11.00 5.86
C PRO A 4 -13.30 -9.60 6.33
N ALA A 5 -12.58 -8.87 5.48
CA ALA A 5 -12.24 -7.48 5.75
C ALA A 5 -13.53 -6.64 5.87
N LYS A 6 -13.54 -5.71 6.83
CA LYS A 6 -14.64 -4.77 7.02
C LYS A 6 -14.46 -3.60 6.05
N LYS A 7 -15.50 -3.24 5.31
CA LYS A 7 -15.52 -1.98 4.56
C LYS A 7 -15.54 -0.80 5.55
N THR A 8 -14.48 -0.01 5.59
CA THR A 8 -14.32 1.15 6.50
C THR A 8 -14.76 2.46 5.87
N TRP A 9 -14.68 2.54 4.54
CA TRP A 9 -15.19 3.66 3.77
C TRP A 9 -15.89 3.14 2.52
N ASP A 10 -17.09 3.65 2.26
CA ASP A 10 -17.87 3.30 1.08
C ASP A 10 -17.75 4.39 0.02
N CYS A 11 -17.41 3.99 -1.20
CA CYS A 11 -17.36 4.85 -2.35
C CYS A 11 -17.83 4.07 -3.57
N ALA A 12 -18.79 4.62 -4.33
CA ALA A 12 -19.30 4.04 -5.57
C ALA A 12 -18.51 4.48 -6.82
N LYS A 13 -17.55 5.39 -6.67
CA LYS A 13 -16.74 5.92 -7.78
C LYS A 13 -15.49 5.06 -8.02
N PRO A 14 -14.91 5.10 -9.23
CA PRO A 14 -13.63 4.43 -9.49
C PRO A 14 -12.50 5.00 -8.63
N PRO A 15 -11.41 4.26 -8.39
CA PRO A 15 -10.28 4.73 -7.57
C PRO A 15 -9.62 6.03 -8.06
N ARG A 16 -9.57 6.27 -9.37
CA ARG A 16 -9.08 7.53 -9.96
C ARG A 16 -9.97 7.93 -11.13
N ASP A 17 -9.83 9.18 -11.56
CA ASP A 17 -10.57 9.75 -12.70
C ASP A 17 -9.79 9.75 -14.02
N ASP A 18 -8.49 9.46 -13.95
CA ASP A 18 -7.53 9.66 -15.04
C ASP A 18 -7.22 8.39 -15.84
N HIS A 19 -7.88 7.27 -15.55
CA HIS A 19 -7.74 6.02 -16.31
C HIS A 19 -9.02 5.18 -16.25
N SER A 20 -9.21 4.32 -17.25
CA SER A 20 -10.33 3.38 -17.26
C SER A 20 -10.17 2.32 -16.16
N ALA A 21 -11.23 2.04 -15.43
CA ALA A 21 -11.31 0.94 -14.48
C ALA A 21 -12.54 0.06 -14.79
N PRO A 22 -12.51 -1.25 -14.47
CA PRO A 22 -13.70 -2.08 -14.53
C PRO A 22 -14.81 -1.51 -13.65
N SER A 23 -16.07 -1.68 -14.08
CA SER A 23 -17.24 -1.14 -13.37
C SER A 23 -17.43 -1.68 -11.95
N TRP A 24 -16.85 -2.83 -11.64
CA TRP A 24 -16.88 -3.43 -10.29
C TRP A 24 -15.83 -2.86 -9.35
N LEU A 25 -14.79 -2.17 -9.85
CA LEU A 25 -13.71 -1.64 -9.03
C LEU A 25 -14.07 -0.24 -8.52
N THR A 26 -14.37 -0.14 -7.23
CA THR A 26 -14.66 1.14 -6.57
C THR A 26 -13.56 1.55 -5.60
N ALA A 27 -13.55 2.82 -5.22
CA ALA A 27 -12.58 3.37 -4.26
C ALA A 27 -12.88 3.00 -2.80
N SER A 28 -13.80 2.07 -2.53
CA SER A 28 -14.12 1.66 -1.14
C SER A 28 -12.87 1.13 -0.43
N GLU A 29 -12.70 1.50 0.84
CA GLU A 29 -11.58 1.03 1.66
C GLU A 29 -12.01 -0.13 2.56
N PHE A 30 -11.09 -1.06 2.79
CA PHE A 30 -11.32 -2.27 3.57
C PHE A 30 -10.20 -2.44 4.60
N GLN A 31 -10.58 -2.87 5.80
CA GLN A 31 -9.66 -3.14 6.90
C GLN A 31 -9.86 -4.57 7.41
N ASP A 32 -8.76 -5.32 7.48
CA ASP A 32 -8.76 -6.62 8.15
C ASP A 32 -8.95 -6.46 9.66
N VAL A 33 -9.52 -7.48 10.30
CA VAL A 33 -9.45 -7.58 11.77
C VAL A 33 -7.99 -7.80 12.21
N PRO A 34 -7.58 -7.28 13.39
CA PRO A 34 -6.17 -7.29 13.80
C PRO A 34 -5.51 -8.68 13.78
N SER A 35 -6.23 -9.73 14.17
CA SER A 35 -5.73 -11.11 14.17
C SER A 35 -5.47 -11.66 12.77
N VAL A 36 -6.33 -11.31 11.80
CA VAL A 36 -6.17 -11.71 10.39
C VAL A 36 -5.01 -10.96 9.75
N ALA A 37 -4.89 -9.65 10.01
CA ALA A 37 -3.74 -8.87 9.54
C ALA A 37 -2.41 -9.45 10.06
N ALA A 38 -2.34 -9.77 11.36
CA ALA A 38 -1.16 -10.40 11.94
C ALA A 38 -0.85 -11.78 11.32
N ALA A 39 -1.87 -12.60 11.04
CA ALA A 39 -1.69 -13.88 10.36
C ALA A 39 -1.15 -13.70 8.93
N LYS A 40 -1.70 -12.75 8.15
CA LYS A 40 -1.22 -12.42 6.80
C LYS A 40 0.23 -11.94 6.81
N VAL A 41 0.61 -11.09 7.77
CA VAL A 41 2.00 -10.62 7.92
C VAL A 41 2.96 -11.77 8.23
N LYS A 42 2.57 -12.72 9.09
CA LYS A 42 3.38 -13.92 9.37
C LYS A 42 3.59 -14.76 8.11
N ILE A 43 2.54 -14.98 7.32
CA ILE A 43 2.62 -15.70 6.05
C ILE A 43 3.53 -14.96 5.07
N LEU A 44 3.36 -13.64 4.91
CA LEU A 44 4.22 -12.82 4.05
C LEU A 44 5.69 -12.91 4.46
N ALA A 45 5.99 -12.87 5.76
CA ALA A 45 7.35 -13.02 6.26
C ALA A 45 7.94 -14.41 5.97
N SER A 46 7.14 -15.47 6.01
CA SER A 46 7.58 -16.80 5.57
C SER A 46 7.83 -16.86 4.07
N LEU A 47 6.95 -16.27 3.25
CA LEU A 47 7.12 -16.20 1.80
C LEU A 47 8.38 -15.43 1.40
N LEU A 48 8.68 -14.31 2.07
CA LEU A 48 9.91 -13.55 1.83
C LEU A 48 11.18 -14.35 2.11
N ARG A 49 11.19 -15.18 3.16
CA ARG A 49 12.34 -16.05 3.49
C ARG A 49 12.51 -17.22 2.54
N LEU A 50 11.40 -17.74 2.00
CA LEU A 50 11.41 -18.88 1.06
C LEU A 50 11.69 -18.45 -0.38
N SER A 51 11.42 -17.19 -0.72
CA SER A 51 11.56 -16.67 -2.08
C SER A 51 13.03 -16.49 -2.44
N THR A 52 13.43 -17.01 -3.60
CA THR A 52 14.80 -16.83 -4.12
C THR A 52 14.99 -15.47 -4.79
N ARG A 53 13.90 -14.87 -5.28
CA ARG A 53 13.87 -13.55 -5.92
C ARG A 53 12.54 -12.87 -5.63
N THR A 54 12.61 -11.74 -4.95
CA THR A 54 11.44 -10.93 -4.59
C THR A 54 11.46 -9.61 -5.35
N VAL A 55 10.36 -9.30 -6.05
CA VAL A 55 10.11 -8.02 -6.70
C VAL A 55 8.99 -7.32 -5.96
N ILE A 56 9.17 -6.04 -5.63
CA ILE A 56 8.11 -5.19 -5.09
C ILE A 56 7.67 -4.15 -6.12
N TYR A 57 6.35 -3.99 -6.23
CA TYR A 57 5.70 -2.94 -7.02
C TYR A 57 5.06 -1.94 -6.06
N THR A 58 5.41 -0.66 -6.17
CA THR A 58 4.90 0.38 -5.27
C THR A 58 4.25 1.51 -6.05
N GLY A 59 3.08 1.96 -5.60
CA GLY A 59 2.46 3.21 -6.05
C GLY A 59 2.43 4.28 -4.96
N ALA A 60 1.67 5.35 -5.19
CA ALA A 60 1.56 6.50 -4.28
C ALA A 60 1.14 6.15 -2.83
N GLY A 61 0.48 5.01 -2.62
CA GLY A 61 -0.03 4.59 -1.30
C GLY A 61 1.03 4.47 -0.21
N ILE A 62 2.28 4.09 -0.54
CA ILE A 62 3.35 4.00 0.48
C ILE A 62 3.85 5.38 0.96
N SER A 63 3.52 6.43 0.22
CA SER A 63 3.85 7.83 0.48
C SER A 63 2.66 8.61 1.05
N ALA A 64 1.47 8.02 1.08
CA ALA A 64 0.19 8.63 1.46
C ALA A 64 0.24 9.42 2.78
N ALA A 65 1.05 8.97 3.75
CA ALA A 65 1.18 9.64 5.05
C ALA A 65 1.95 10.96 5.02
N VAL A 66 2.67 11.26 3.93
CA VAL A 66 3.58 12.42 3.84
C VAL A 66 3.43 13.21 2.54
N VAL A 67 2.78 12.64 1.52
CA VAL A 67 2.47 13.25 0.22
C VAL A 67 1.07 12.82 -0.18
N GLY A 68 0.27 13.75 -0.70
CA GLY A 68 -1.05 13.44 -1.26
C GLY A 68 -0.98 12.42 -2.40
N GLN A 69 -2.08 11.70 -2.62
CA GLN A 69 -2.19 10.69 -3.66
C GLN A 69 -3.33 11.02 -4.62
N ALA A 70 -3.20 10.56 -5.86
CA ALA A 70 -4.24 10.73 -6.87
C ALA A 70 -5.44 9.79 -6.65
N ALA A 71 -5.23 8.67 -5.95
CA ALA A 71 -6.31 7.75 -5.60
C ALA A 71 -7.25 8.38 -4.59
N ARG A 72 -8.56 8.22 -4.82
CA ARG A 72 -9.60 8.55 -3.85
C ARG A 72 -9.38 7.78 -2.56
N SER A 73 -9.54 8.46 -1.44
CA SER A 73 -9.41 7.87 -0.12
C SER A 73 -10.35 8.56 0.86
N GLY A 74 -10.93 7.78 1.77
CA GLY A 74 -11.71 8.28 2.90
C GLY A 74 -10.85 8.61 4.12
N GLN A 75 -9.62 8.08 4.18
CA GLN A 75 -8.72 8.25 5.33
C GLN A 75 -7.52 9.15 5.06
N ASN A 76 -7.02 9.23 3.84
CA ASN A 76 -5.90 10.10 3.53
C ASN A 76 -6.38 11.54 3.24
N THR A 77 -6.19 12.41 4.24
CA THR A 77 -6.44 13.86 4.12
C THR A 77 -5.16 14.67 3.93
N VAL A 78 -4.01 14.01 3.77
CA VAL A 78 -2.73 14.67 3.52
C VAL A 78 -2.82 15.32 2.14
N GLY A 79 -3.01 16.63 2.13
CA GLY A 79 -3.04 17.41 0.90
C GLY A 79 -1.73 17.28 0.12
N TRP A 80 -1.77 17.69 -1.15
CA TRP A 80 -0.57 17.85 -1.95
C TRP A 80 0.36 18.85 -1.27
N LYS A 81 1.51 18.39 -0.75
CA LYS A 81 2.48 19.29 -0.15
C LYS A 81 2.96 20.28 -1.21
N THR A 82 3.09 21.55 -0.81
CA THR A 82 3.61 22.62 -1.65
C THR A 82 5.03 22.35 -2.15
N ASN A 83 5.83 21.60 -1.39
CA ASN A 83 7.14 21.12 -1.82
C ASN A 83 7.32 19.61 -1.58
N PRO A 84 7.01 18.75 -2.57
CA PRO A 84 7.15 17.30 -2.44
C PRO A 84 8.61 16.85 -2.28
N ARG A 85 9.59 17.65 -2.69
CA ARG A 85 11.03 17.33 -2.53
C ARG A 85 11.50 17.40 -1.07
N ALA A 86 10.72 18.03 -0.19
CA ALA A 86 11.00 18.10 1.23
C ALA A 86 10.32 16.98 2.04
N ALA A 87 9.56 16.08 1.39
CA ALA A 87 8.90 14.98 2.08
C ALA A 87 9.93 13.95 2.56
N LYS A 88 9.86 13.59 3.84
CA LYS A 88 10.69 12.52 4.40
C LYS A 88 10.15 11.15 3.96
N PRO A 89 11.01 10.14 3.71
CA PRO A 89 10.56 8.78 3.48
C PRO A 89 9.68 8.27 4.63
N THR A 90 8.63 7.49 4.30
CA THR A 90 7.79 6.85 5.32
C THR A 90 8.50 5.64 5.92
N PHE A 91 7.94 5.09 7.00
CA PHE A 91 8.43 3.83 7.59
C PHE A 91 8.57 2.71 6.54
N THR A 92 7.59 2.58 5.63
CA THR A 92 7.64 1.60 4.54
C THR A 92 8.87 1.78 3.67
N HIS A 93 9.25 3.01 3.31
CA HIS A 93 10.46 3.24 2.50
C HIS A 93 11.73 2.79 3.23
N TYR A 94 11.86 3.10 4.52
CA TYR A 94 13.01 2.65 5.32
C TYR A 94 13.04 1.13 5.46
N ALA A 95 11.89 0.50 5.74
CA ALA A 95 11.78 -0.95 5.86
C ALA A 95 12.15 -1.66 4.55
N LEU A 96 11.71 -1.14 3.40
CA LEU A 96 12.08 -1.69 2.09
C LEU A 96 13.57 -1.53 1.80
N GLY A 97 14.17 -0.39 2.17
CA GLY A 97 15.61 -0.18 2.07
C GLY A 97 16.40 -1.24 2.86
N LEU A 98 15.99 -1.49 4.11
CA LEU A 98 16.60 -2.52 4.96
C LEU A 98 16.40 -3.93 4.39
N LEU A 99 15.19 -4.27 3.92
CA LEU A 99 14.93 -5.58 3.32
C LEU A 99 15.75 -5.81 2.03
N GLY A 100 16.03 -4.75 1.27
CA GLY A 100 16.96 -4.80 0.14
C GLY A 100 18.40 -5.06 0.57
N GLN A 101 18.87 -4.37 1.62
CA GLN A 101 20.21 -4.57 2.18
C GLN A 101 20.40 -6.00 2.72
N GLU A 102 19.38 -6.56 3.37
CA GLU A 102 19.37 -7.91 3.94
C GLU A 102 19.13 -9.02 2.89
N GLY A 103 19.00 -8.67 1.61
CA GLY A 103 18.84 -9.65 0.53
C GLY A 103 17.43 -10.28 0.41
N TYR A 104 16.43 -9.75 1.10
CA TYR A 104 15.04 -10.21 0.98
C TYR A 104 14.29 -9.57 -0.20
N LEU A 105 14.75 -8.41 -0.69
CA LEU A 105 14.22 -7.73 -1.88
C LEU A 105 15.29 -7.60 -2.95
N HIS A 106 14.93 -7.93 -4.19
CA HIS A 106 15.86 -8.03 -5.31
C HIS A 106 15.58 -7.04 -6.43
N SER A 107 14.36 -6.50 -6.49
CA SER A 107 13.98 -5.49 -7.46
C SER A 107 12.82 -4.65 -6.93
N TRP A 108 12.81 -3.37 -7.30
CA TRP A 108 11.77 -2.41 -6.96
C TRP A 108 11.30 -1.74 -8.25
N VAL A 109 10.02 -1.90 -8.57
CA VAL A 109 9.33 -1.22 -9.66
C VAL A 109 8.39 -0.15 -9.10
N GLN A 110 8.56 1.09 -9.54
CA GLN A 110 7.64 2.19 -9.24
C GLN A 110 6.51 2.24 -10.28
N GLN A 111 5.25 2.33 -9.82
CA GLN A 111 4.03 2.35 -10.65
C GLN A 111 3.30 3.69 -10.58
#